data_AF-A0A0P0G5F6-F1
#
_entry.id   AF-A0A0P0G5F6-F1
#
_cell.length_a   1.000
_cell.length_b   1.000
_cell.length_c   1.000
_cell.angle_alpha   90.00
_cell.angle_beta   90.00
_cell.angle_gamma   90.00
#
_symmetry.space_group_name_H-M   'P 1'
#
loop_
_entity.id
_entity.type
_entity.pdbx_description
1 polymer ?
#
loop_
_entity_poly.entity_id
_entity_poly.type
_entity_poly.pdbx_seq_one_letter_code
_entity_poly.pdbx_strand_id
1 'polypeptide(L)'
;MEYQIIPISSLKRIESWLTDETGFSLSMLHSELDYISDVYLLGKQFPVEIQDLYLSIKKEEQDIPYPNRGTDEDKYKFSLTVGKNLVLESGDFEADYILNLWNLYDTNEDSACEEQDQDIFNGILLIVAIYYKYTQTNGYFDFGDYVAAPEQIQYTYSVRPDMLNLYKMFHEKKKTKNNTITIEYNKQKIELTNDDNWFLNMITPYLDKYLGIPSLEEAEAELNKDYPTTGKRGRKRENAILDTVTLSIYNLLRHSSFAAKGKGLTDNEGKFILSLLVYLRLIDEDSSKNDILNLRATIRNLQKYEVRPNWWRIPMCKTSPNNPVEHLKSYW
;
A
#
# COMPACT_ATOMS: atom_id res chain seq x y z
N MET A 1 8.21 7.72 -23.46
CA MET A 1 8.02 7.53 -22.02
C MET A 1 6.77 8.32 -21.69
N GLU A 2 5.71 7.60 -21.35
CA GLU A 2 4.39 8.15 -21.16
C GLU A 2 4.17 8.64 -19.73
N TYR A 3 3.37 9.70 -19.58
CA TYR A 3 2.99 10.25 -18.28
C TYR A 3 1.48 10.29 -18.10
N GLN A 4 1.01 9.79 -16.98
CA GLN A 4 -0.37 9.95 -16.51
C GLN A 4 -0.47 11.26 -15.74
N ILE A 5 -1.33 12.17 -16.20
CA ILE A 5 -1.65 13.41 -15.50
C ILE A 5 -2.95 13.20 -14.74
N ILE A 6 -2.85 13.09 -13.42
CA ILE A 6 -3.97 12.74 -12.55
C ILE A 6 -4.32 13.93 -11.65
N PRO A 7 -5.54 14.48 -11.74
CA PRO A 7 -5.96 15.58 -10.88
C PRO A 7 -5.95 15.17 -9.40
N ILE A 8 -5.28 15.96 -8.56
CA ILE A 8 -5.25 15.72 -7.11
C ILE A 8 -6.64 15.87 -6.49
N SER A 9 -7.48 16.74 -7.05
CA SER A 9 -8.89 16.88 -6.62
C SER A 9 -9.67 15.58 -6.78
N SER A 10 -9.46 14.83 -7.87
CA SER A 10 -10.07 13.51 -8.07
C SER A 10 -9.61 12.53 -6.99
N LEU A 11 -8.31 12.44 -6.74
CA LEU A 11 -7.77 11.52 -5.74
C LEU A 11 -8.25 11.82 -4.33
N LYS A 12 -8.39 13.11 -3.95
CA LYS A 12 -8.95 13.51 -2.66
C LYS A 12 -10.39 13.04 -2.47
N ARG A 13 -11.21 13.02 -3.53
CA ARG A 13 -12.61 12.57 -3.44
C ARG A 13 -12.72 11.06 -3.23
N ILE A 14 -11.75 10.28 -3.72
CA ILE A 14 -11.73 8.82 -3.61
C ILE A 14 -10.62 8.29 -2.67
N GLU A 15 -10.05 9.15 -1.82
CA GLU A 15 -8.88 8.84 -0.99
C GLU A 15 -9.11 7.63 -0.09
N SER A 16 -10.30 7.54 0.52
CA SER A 16 -10.67 6.40 1.35
C SER A 16 -10.69 5.09 0.57
N TRP A 17 -11.21 5.08 -0.66
CA TRP A 17 -11.26 3.87 -1.48
C TRP A 17 -9.86 3.44 -1.93
N LEU A 18 -9.01 4.40 -2.29
CA LEU A 18 -7.61 4.12 -2.62
C LEU A 18 -6.87 3.51 -1.42
N THR A 19 -6.94 4.17 -0.26
CA THR A 19 -6.18 3.74 0.92
C THR A 19 -6.70 2.41 1.48
N ASP A 20 -8.01 2.27 1.63
CA ASP A 20 -8.61 1.12 2.34
C ASP A 20 -8.75 -0.12 1.46
N GLU A 21 -8.95 0.07 0.15
CA GLU A 21 -9.36 -0.99 -0.76
C GLU A 21 -8.33 -1.32 -1.86
N THR A 22 -7.41 -0.41 -2.20
CA THR A 22 -6.38 -0.68 -3.23
C THR A 22 -4.97 -0.86 -2.64
N GLY A 23 -4.82 -0.66 -1.32
CA GLY A 23 -3.53 -0.73 -0.65
C GLY A 23 -2.58 0.40 -1.03
N PHE A 24 -3.10 1.47 -1.66
CA PHE A 24 -2.36 2.67 -1.99
C PHE A 24 -1.83 3.37 -0.74
N SER A 25 -0.64 3.95 -0.85
CA SER A 25 -0.08 4.87 0.13
C SER A 25 0.66 6.00 -0.58
N LEU A 26 0.56 7.23 -0.05
CA LEU A 26 1.24 8.40 -0.60
C LEU A 26 2.75 8.22 -0.72
N SER A 27 3.34 7.48 0.21
CA SER A 27 4.75 7.11 0.18
C SER A 27 5.19 6.40 -1.10
N MET A 28 4.30 5.67 -1.79
CA MET A 28 4.61 5.07 -3.10
C MET A 28 4.97 6.12 -4.16
N LEU A 29 4.54 7.37 -3.92
CA LEU A 29 4.74 8.53 -4.78
C LEU A 29 5.68 9.56 -4.15
N HIS A 30 6.60 9.13 -3.27
CA HIS A 30 7.50 10.01 -2.53
C HIS A 30 8.18 11.06 -3.42
N SER A 31 8.87 10.62 -4.47
CA SER A 31 9.59 11.50 -5.40
C SER A 31 8.67 12.48 -6.14
N GLU A 32 7.48 12.04 -6.54
CA GLU A 32 6.53 12.87 -7.28
C GLU A 32 5.86 13.92 -6.38
N LEU A 33 5.61 13.57 -5.12
CA LEU A 33 5.09 14.50 -4.11
C LEU A 33 6.17 15.50 -3.65
N ASP A 34 7.41 15.06 -3.49
CA ASP A 34 8.53 15.96 -3.18
C ASP A 34 8.77 16.94 -4.33
N TYR A 35 8.65 16.51 -5.58
CA TYR A 35 8.74 17.40 -6.72
C TYR A 35 7.67 18.50 -6.70
N ILE A 36 6.41 18.18 -6.35
CA ILE A 36 5.37 19.22 -6.18
C ILE A 36 5.77 20.23 -5.10
N SER A 37 6.31 19.75 -3.98
CA SER A 37 6.82 20.62 -2.92
C SER A 37 7.95 21.53 -3.41
N ASP A 38 8.89 21.00 -4.21
CA ASP A 38 9.98 21.77 -4.81
C ASP A 38 9.46 22.84 -5.78
N VAL A 39 8.51 22.49 -6.65
CA VAL A 39 7.88 23.47 -7.56
C VAL A 39 7.22 24.60 -6.78
N TYR A 40 6.55 24.29 -5.66
CA TYR A 40 5.95 25.31 -4.80
C TYR A 40 6.99 26.18 -4.07
N LEU A 41 7.98 25.54 -3.44
CA LEU A 41 8.97 26.21 -2.59
C LEU A 41 9.93 27.09 -3.38
N LEU A 42 10.32 26.62 -4.56
CA LEU A 42 11.31 27.27 -5.43
C LEU A 42 10.67 28.08 -6.57
N GLY A 43 9.35 27.97 -6.78
CA GLY A 43 8.48 28.80 -7.63
C GLY A 43 9.17 29.46 -8.83
N LYS A 44 9.77 30.64 -8.58
CA LYS A 44 10.55 31.44 -9.54
C LYS A 44 11.66 30.71 -10.31
N GLN A 45 12.13 29.56 -9.84
CA GLN A 45 13.12 28.73 -10.51
C GLN A 45 12.52 27.81 -11.58
N PHE A 46 11.20 27.62 -11.57
CA PHE A 46 10.48 26.79 -12.53
C PHE A 46 9.73 27.64 -13.57
N PRO A 47 9.64 27.18 -14.83
CA PRO A 47 8.80 27.81 -15.85
C PRO A 47 7.33 27.91 -15.41
N VAL A 48 6.61 28.91 -15.93
CA VAL A 48 5.20 29.15 -15.57
C VAL A 48 4.33 27.95 -15.94
N GLU A 49 4.63 27.29 -17.05
CA GLU A 49 3.91 26.12 -17.54
C GLU A 49 4.03 24.94 -16.57
N ILE A 50 5.19 24.77 -15.93
CA ILE A 50 5.41 23.74 -14.92
C ILE A 50 4.64 24.10 -13.64
N GLN A 51 4.68 25.35 -13.21
CA GLN A 51 3.89 25.79 -12.07
C GLN A 51 2.39 25.59 -12.32
N ASP A 52 1.88 25.93 -13.50
CA ASP A 52 0.46 25.78 -13.86
C ASP A 52 0.02 24.32 -14.03
N LEU A 53 0.96 23.43 -14.36
CA LEU A 53 0.73 21.99 -14.43
C LEU A 53 0.64 21.38 -13.02
N TYR A 54 1.56 21.72 -12.13
CA TYR A 54 1.69 21.05 -10.83
C TYR A 54 0.97 21.73 -9.68
N LEU A 55 0.79 23.06 -9.70
CA LEU A 55 0.28 23.81 -8.55
C LEU A 55 -1.16 24.29 -8.77
N SER A 56 -1.97 24.14 -7.73
CA SER A 56 -3.30 24.76 -7.64
C SER A 56 -3.23 26.11 -6.92
N ILE A 57 -2.19 26.31 -6.10
CA ILE A 57 -1.91 27.52 -5.35
C ILE A 57 -0.41 27.83 -5.51
N LYS A 58 -0.06 29.00 -6.04
CA LYS A 58 1.33 29.45 -6.10
C LYS A 58 1.73 30.12 -4.80
N LYS A 59 3.00 30.02 -4.43
CA LYS A 59 3.52 30.61 -3.19
C LYS A 59 3.35 32.14 -3.16
N GLU A 60 3.46 32.80 -4.31
CA GLU A 60 3.24 34.23 -4.47
C GLU A 60 1.78 34.65 -4.23
N GLU A 61 0.83 33.73 -4.44
CA GLU A 61 -0.60 33.96 -4.22
C GLU A 61 -0.98 33.70 -2.76
N GLN A 62 -0.45 32.63 -2.18
CA GLN A 62 -0.67 32.26 -0.78
C GLN A 62 0.54 31.47 -0.26
N ASP A 63 1.18 31.99 0.80
CA ASP A 63 2.33 31.35 1.47
C ASP A 63 1.85 30.36 2.55
N ILE A 64 1.72 29.10 2.15
CA ILE A 64 1.39 27.96 2.99
C ILE A 64 2.70 27.45 3.62
N PRO A 65 2.82 27.42 4.96
CA PRO A 65 4.04 26.96 5.62
C PRO A 65 4.37 25.50 5.31
N TYR A 66 5.60 25.25 4.87
CA TYR A 66 6.11 23.88 4.68
C TYR A 66 6.45 23.21 6.02
N PRO A 67 6.05 21.95 6.24
CA PRO A 67 6.25 21.24 7.51
C PRO A 67 7.70 20.74 7.66
N ASN A 68 8.65 21.67 7.79
CA ASN A 68 10.09 21.37 7.94
C ASN A 68 10.45 20.43 9.11
N ARG A 69 9.60 20.37 10.14
CA ARG A 69 9.75 19.50 11.32
C ARG A 69 8.67 18.41 11.40
N GLY A 70 7.84 18.29 10.38
CA GLY A 70 6.78 17.28 10.29
C GLY A 70 7.32 15.92 9.82
N THR A 71 6.44 14.91 9.87
CA THR A 71 6.70 13.60 9.27
C THR A 71 6.71 13.69 7.75
N ASP A 72 7.07 12.60 7.07
CA ASP A 72 6.95 12.55 5.62
C ASP A 72 5.48 12.55 5.18
N GLU A 73 4.58 11.93 5.94
CA GLU A 73 3.15 12.09 5.73
C GLU A 73 2.68 13.56 5.82
N ASP A 74 3.21 14.36 6.75
CA ASP A 74 2.90 15.79 6.82
C ASP A 74 3.34 16.53 5.54
N LYS A 75 4.51 16.18 5.01
CA LYS A 75 5.04 16.76 3.76
C LYS A 75 4.22 16.31 2.55
N TYR A 76 3.82 15.05 2.47
CA TYR A 76 2.94 14.56 1.42
C TYR A 76 1.58 15.26 1.44
N LYS A 77 0.98 15.43 2.63
CA LYS A 77 -0.25 16.21 2.81
C LYS A 77 -0.08 17.67 2.40
N PHE A 78 1.09 18.25 2.67
CA PHE A 78 1.43 19.57 2.16
C PHE A 78 1.44 19.59 0.61
N SER A 79 2.13 18.65 -0.04
CA SER A 79 2.16 18.55 -1.50
C SER A 79 0.75 18.40 -2.11
N LEU A 80 -0.11 17.58 -1.51
CA LEU A 80 -1.50 17.45 -1.95
C LEU A 80 -2.33 18.72 -1.72
N THR A 81 -1.98 19.54 -0.73
CA THR A 81 -2.65 20.81 -0.44
C THR A 81 -2.35 21.86 -1.51
N VAL A 82 -1.09 22.03 -1.89
CA VAL A 82 -0.66 23.03 -2.88
C VAL A 82 -0.74 22.54 -4.32
N GLY A 83 -0.76 21.22 -4.52
CA GLY A 83 -0.71 20.59 -5.83
C GLY A 83 -2.04 20.65 -6.58
N LYS A 84 -1.96 20.50 -7.91
CA LYS A 84 -3.07 20.41 -8.86
C LYS A 84 -3.13 19.05 -9.53
N ASN A 85 -1.99 18.57 -10.04
CA ASN A 85 -1.88 17.28 -10.72
C ASN A 85 -0.70 16.49 -10.16
N LEU A 86 -0.86 15.17 -10.10
CA LEU A 86 0.25 14.23 -10.09
C LEU A 86 0.61 13.90 -11.54
N VAL A 87 1.89 13.97 -11.85
CA VAL A 87 2.42 13.59 -13.16
C VAL A 87 3.28 12.36 -12.93
N LEU A 88 2.74 11.20 -13.31
CA LEU A 88 3.33 9.90 -12.98
C LEU A 88 3.80 9.20 -14.24
N GLU A 89 5.00 8.65 -14.22
CA GLU A 89 5.48 7.83 -15.33
C GLU A 89 4.68 6.51 -15.42
N SER A 90 4.27 6.13 -16.64
CA SER A 90 3.57 4.85 -16.90
C SER A 90 4.24 3.99 -17.97
N GLY A 91 5.49 4.30 -18.34
CA GLY A 91 6.26 3.54 -19.32
C GLY A 91 5.62 3.56 -20.71
N ASP A 92 5.21 2.38 -21.18
CA ASP A 92 4.52 2.16 -22.46
C ASP A 92 2.98 2.05 -22.29
N PHE A 93 2.45 2.28 -21.09
CA PHE A 93 1.01 2.19 -20.82
C PHE A 93 0.34 3.54 -21.07
N GLU A 94 -0.32 3.65 -22.23
CA GLU A 94 -0.95 4.86 -22.74
C GLU A 94 -2.31 5.13 -22.10
N ALA A 95 -2.53 6.37 -21.64
CA ALA A 95 -3.81 6.80 -21.06
C ALA A 95 -4.97 6.62 -22.05
N ASP A 96 -4.74 6.97 -23.32
CA ASP A 96 -5.74 6.87 -24.40
C ASP A 96 -6.18 5.43 -24.66
N TYR A 97 -5.25 4.47 -24.60
CA TYR A 97 -5.60 3.06 -24.74
C TYR A 97 -6.45 2.57 -23.56
N ILE A 98 -6.10 2.96 -22.33
CA ILE A 98 -6.87 2.60 -21.13
C ILE A 98 -8.26 3.26 -21.17
N LEU A 99 -8.35 4.50 -21.66
CA LEU A 99 -9.62 5.18 -21.90
C LEU A 99 -10.47 4.46 -22.94
N ASN A 100 -9.86 3.95 -24.02
CA ASN A 100 -10.57 3.14 -25.00
C ASN A 100 -11.13 1.84 -24.37
N LEU A 101 -10.36 1.16 -23.52
CA LEU A 101 -10.86 0.01 -22.77
C LEU A 101 -12.01 0.40 -21.83
N TRP A 102 -11.90 1.54 -21.16
CA TRP A 102 -12.94 2.07 -20.27
C TRP A 102 -14.23 2.38 -21.03
N ASN A 103 -14.14 3.03 -22.18
CA ASN A 103 -15.30 3.38 -23.01
C ASN A 103 -15.96 2.16 -23.67
N LEU A 104 -15.22 1.07 -23.89
CA LEU A 104 -15.82 -0.21 -24.31
C LEU A 104 -16.58 -0.92 -23.17
N TYR A 105 -16.21 -0.61 -21.93
CA TYR A 105 -16.90 -1.05 -20.72
C TYR A 105 -18.13 -0.19 -20.43
N ASP A 106 -18.00 1.13 -20.58
CA ASP A 106 -19.08 2.10 -20.43
C ASP A 106 -20.05 2.01 -21.60
N THR A 107 -21.15 1.26 -21.41
CA THR A 107 -22.19 1.10 -22.44
C THR A 107 -23.26 2.19 -22.40
N ASN A 108 -23.12 3.23 -21.55
CA ASN A 108 -24.14 4.26 -21.44
C ASN A 108 -23.96 5.33 -22.52
N GLU A 109 -24.82 5.29 -23.54
CA GLU A 109 -24.90 6.35 -24.55
C GLU A 109 -25.41 7.70 -23.98
N ASP A 110 -25.90 7.74 -22.73
CA ASP A 110 -26.75 8.83 -22.24
C ASP A 110 -26.43 9.36 -20.82
N SER A 111 -25.28 9.04 -20.22
CA SER A 111 -24.86 9.65 -18.96
C SER A 111 -23.63 10.50 -19.17
N ALA A 112 -23.73 11.81 -18.92
CA ALA A 112 -22.55 12.59 -18.57
C ALA A 112 -21.79 11.78 -17.51
N CYS A 113 -20.56 11.37 -17.81
CA CYS A 113 -19.69 10.63 -16.88
C CYS A 113 -19.85 11.27 -15.51
N GLU A 114 -20.47 10.56 -14.56
CA GLU A 114 -20.68 11.11 -13.23
C GLU A 114 -19.28 11.42 -12.69
N GLU A 115 -19.09 12.56 -12.00
CA GLU A 115 -17.76 12.99 -11.51
C GLU A 115 -17.01 11.85 -10.79
N GLN A 116 -17.77 10.98 -10.11
CA GLN A 116 -17.31 9.76 -9.48
C GLN A 116 -16.71 8.72 -10.43
N ASP A 117 -17.29 8.48 -11.60
CA ASP A 117 -16.76 7.54 -12.59
C ASP A 117 -15.44 8.06 -13.20
N GLN A 118 -15.35 9.37 -13.43
CA GLN A 118 -14.10 10.01 -13.84
C GLN A 118 -13.03 9.86 -12.74
N ASP A 119 -13.40 10.03 -11.48
CA ASP A 119 -12.48 9.83 -10.36
C ASP A 119 -12.01 8.38 -10.25
N ILE A 120 -12.89 7.41 -10.48
CA ILE A 120 -12.56 5.99 -10.51
C ILE A 120 -11.61 5.67 -11.66
N PHE A 121 -11.87 6.21 -12.85
CA PHE A 121 -10.96 6.09 -13.98
C PHE A 121 -9.58 6.68 -13.67
N ASN A 122 -9.53 7.87 -13.07
CA ASN A 122 -8.28 8.49 -12.58
C ASN A 122 -7.59 7.61 -11.53
N GLY A 123 -8.36 6.96 -10.65
CA GLY A 123 -7.86 5.95 -9.72
C GLY A 123 -7.24 4.74 -10.43
N ILE A 124 -7.83 4.26 -11.52
CA ILE A 124 -7.26 3.16 -12.33
C ILE A 124 -5.95 3.61 -12.99
N LEU A 125 -5.87 4.82 -13.55
CA LEU A 125 -4.61 5.36 -14.08
C LEU A 125 -3.53 5.44 -13.00
N LEU A 126 -3.89 5.81 -11.78
CA LEU A 126 -2.99 5.78 -10.63
C LEU A 126 -2.48 4.35 -10.35
N ILE A 127 -3.37 3.35 -10.34
CA ILE A 127 -2.99 1.94 -10.16
C ILE A 127 -2.01 1.47 -11.25
N VAL A 128 -2.22 1.89 -12.51
CA VAL A 128 -1.32 1.57 -13.62
C VAL A 128 0.06 2.20 -13.42
N ALA A 129 0.12 3.48 -13.02
CA ALA A 129 1.39 4.15 -12.75
C ALA A 129 2.12 3.53 -11.54
N ILE A 130 1.39 3.17 -10.48
CA ILE A 130 1.95 2.45 -9.31
C ILE A 130 2.50 1.09 -9.75
N TYR A 131 1.78 0.34 -10.58
CA TYR A 131 2.28 -0.93 -11.09
C TYR A 131 3.55 -0.75 -11.93
N TYR A 132 3.59 0.25 -12.81
CA TYR A 132 4.80 0.55 -13.56
C TYR A 132 5.96 0.86 -12.61
N LYS A 133 5.77 1.77 -11.65
CA LYS A 133 6.79 2.10 -10.65
C LYS A 133 7.21 0.89 -9.79
N TYR A 134 6.26 0.01 -9.46
CA TYR A 134 6.54 -1.27 -8.80
C TYR A 134 7.52 -2.12 -9.61
N THR A 135 7.33 -2.23 -10.94
CA THR A 135 8.24 -2.99 -11.80
C THR A 135 9.64 -2.36 -11.87
N GLN A 136 9.74 -1.03 -11.90
CA GLN A 136 11.02 -0.32 -11.97
C GLN A 136 11.79 -0.38 -10.66
N THR A 137 11.09 -0.27 -9.54
CA THR A 137 11.68 -0.20 -8.19
C THR A 137 11.63 -1.53 -7.45
N ASN A 138 11.18 -2.60 -8.10
CA ASN A 138 11.03 -3.92 -7.51
C ASN A 138 10.13 -3.92 -6.24
N GLY A 139 9.11 -3.07 -6.23
CA GLY A 139 8.17 -2.89 -5.13
C GLY A 139 8.72 -2.17 -3.89
N TYR A 140 9.81 -1.40 -4.06
CA TYR A 140 10.38 -0.56 -3.01
C TYR A 140 10.05 0.93 -3.16
N PHE A 141 9.47 1.37 -4.28
CA PHE A 141 8.97 2.74 -4.50
C PHE A 141 9.97 3.82 -4.06
N ASP A 142 11.17 3.80 -4.63
CA ASP A 142 12.31 4.70 -4.36
C ASP A 142 13.01 4.51 -3.00
N PHE A 143 12.49 3.64 -2.14
CA PHE A 143 13.11 3.33 -0.84
C PHE A 143 14.08 2.16 -0.85
N GLY A 144 14.48 1.67 -2.02
CA GLY A 144 15.33 0.48 -2.17
C GLY A 144 16.58 0.51 -1.30
N ASP A 145 17.30 1.64 -1.33
CA ASP A 145 18.56 1.81 -0.57
C ASP A 145 18.36 1.87 0.95
N TYR A 146 17.18 2.30 1.41
CA TYR A 146 16.85 2.41 2.84
C TYR A 146 16.28 1.11 3.40
N VAL A 147 15.53 0.40 2.58
CA VAL A 147 14.63 -0.68 3.03
C VAL A 147 15.17 -2.07 2.68
N ALA A 148 15.99 -2.19 1.63
CA ALA A 148 16.62 -3.45 1.25
C ALA A 148 17.98 -3.71 1.93
N ALA A 149 18.37 -2.89 2.92
CA ALA A 149 19.55 -3.14 3.73
C ALA A 149 19.46 -4.55 4.38
N PRO A 150 20.53 -5.37 4.36
CA PRO A 150 20.50 -6.73 4.91
C PRO A 150 20.02 -6.79 6.36
N GLU A 151 20.44 -5.83 7.19
CA GLU A 151 20.04 -5.70 8.59
C GLU A 151 18.53 -5.46 8.72
N GLN A 152 17.96 -4.66 7.81
CA GLN A 152 16.54 -4.36 7.78
C GLN A 152 15.71 -5.58 7.39
N ILE A 153 16.16 -6.31 6.38
CA ILE A 153 15.51 -7.56 5.95
C ILE A 153 15.54 -8.58 7.10
N GLN A 154 16.68 -8.71 7.79
CA GLN A 154 16.81 -9.62 8.94
C GLN A 154 15.88 -9.21 10.09
N TYR A 155 15.82 -7.91 10.43
CA TYR A 155 14.91 -7.42 11.45
C TYR A 155 13.45 -7.71 11.07
N THR A 156 13.02 -7.28 9.89
CA THR A 156 11.64 -7.43 9.41
C THR A 156 11.21 -8.89 9.37
N TYR A 157 11.96 -9.79 8.73
CA TYR A 157 11.48 -11.16 8.51
C TYR A 157 11.82 -12.16 9.61
N SER A 158 12.81 -11.87 10.47
CA SER A 158 13.25 -12.82 11.50
C SER A 158 13.01 -12.29 12.91
N VAL A 159 13.51 -11.09 13.23
CA VAL A 159 13.49 -10.57 14.60
C VAL A 159 12.10 -10.07 15.00
N ARG A 160 11.45 -9.28 14.14
CA ARG A 160 10.15 -8.69 14.42
C ARG A 160 9.04 -9.71 14.65
N PRO A 161 8.84 -10.76 13.82
CA PRO A 161 7.85 -11.77 14.11
C PRO A 161 8.12 -12.50 15.44
N ASP A 162 9.38 -12.74 15.81
CA ASP A 162 9.72 -13.32 17.12
C ASP A 162 9.32 -12.39 18.27
N MET A 163 9.63 -11.09 18.15
CA MET A 163 9.25 -10.08 19.14
C MET A 163 7.72 -9.94 19.26
N LEU A 164 6.99 -9.96 18.13
CA LEU A 164 5.54 -9.92 18.11
C LEU A 164 4.91 -11.17 18.77
N ASN A 165 5.44 -12.36 18.48
CA ASN A 165 4.98 -13.60 19.10
C ASN A 165 5.24 -13.59 20.62
N LEU A 166 6.39 -13.05 21.05
CA LEU A 166 6.73 -12.88 22.45
C LEU A 166 5.79 -11.88 23.13
N TYR A 167 5.53 -10.73 22.50
CA TYR A 167 4.60 -9.71 22.98
C TYR A 167 3.18 -10.29 23.13
N LYS A 168 2.70 -10.99 22.10
CA LYS A 168 1.41 -11.69 22.10
C LYS A 168 1.31 -12.65 23.28
N MET A 169 2.32 -13.50 23.48
CA MET A 169 2.34 -14.46 24.58
C MET A 169 2.23 -13.79 25.96
N PHE A 170 2.90 -12.65 26.16
CA PHE A 170 2.85 -11.92 27.44
C PHE A 170 1.54 -11.16 27.69
N HIS A 171 0.85 -10.73 26.63
CA HIS A 171 -0.40 -9.96 26.74
C HIS A 171 -1.66 -10.83 26.64
N GLU A 172 -1.55 -12.09 26.21
CA GLU A 172 -2.62 -13.07 26.30
C GLU A 172 -2.99 -13.32 27.78
N LYS A 173 -4.19 -12.88 28.17
CA LYS A 173 -4.73 -13.09 29.53
C LYS A 173 -5.01 -14.57 29.82
N LYS A 174 -3.98 -15.34 30.13
CA LYS A 174 -4.11 -16.72 30.62
C LYS A 174 -4.02 -16.73 32.14
N LYS A 175 -5.08 -17.19 32.81
CA LYS A 175 -5.05 -17.52 34.24
C LYS A 175 -4.13 -18.72 34.44
N THR A 176 -2.85 -18.49 34.71
CA THR A 176 -1.91 -19.56 35.07
C THR A 176 -1.42 -19.32 36.49
N LYS A 177 -1.32 -20.41 37.26
CA LYS A 177 -0.79 -20.40 38.64
C LYS A 177 0.73 -20.48 38.69
N ASN A 178 1.38 -20.66 37.53
CA ASN A 178 2.80 -20.94 37.42
C ASN A 178 3.48 -19.77 36.72
N ASN A 179 4.40 -19.09 37.42
CA ASN A 179 5.12 -17.93 36.91
C ASN A 179 6.47 -18.29 36.30
N THR A 180 6.85 -19.58 36.30
CA THR A 180 8.16 -20.01 35.81
C THR A 180 8.36 -19.73 34.32
N ILE A 181 9.58 -19.33 33.97
CA ILE A 181 10.02 -19.11 32.58
C ILE A 181 11.09 -20.13 32.26
N THR A 182 10.91 -20.84 31.15
CA THR A 182 11.93 -21.72 30.57
C THR A 182 12.64 -20.98 29.45
N ILE A 183 13.98 -20.94 29.48
CA ILE A 183 14.80 -20.47 28.36
C ILE A 183 15.66 -21.64 27.90
N GLU A 184 15.57 -21.96 26.61
CA GLU A 184 16.43 -22.95 25.95
C GLU A 184 17.34 -22.25 24.94
N TYR A 185 18.65 -22.48 25.04
CA TYR A 185 19.65 -21.93 24.14
C TYR A 185 20.82 -22.90 23.98
N ASN A 186 21.28 -23.14 22.74
CA ASN A 186 22.37 -24.09 22.45
C ASN A 186 22.21 -25.47 23.11
N LYS A 187 20.97 -26.01 23.12
CA LYS A 187 20.61 -27.28 23.79
C LYS A 187 20.82 -27.29 25.31
N GLN A 188 21.00 -26.13 25.93
CA GLN A 188 21.00 -25.94 27.38
C GLN A 188 19.68 -25.30 27.79
N LYS A 189 19.16 -25.69 28.94
CA LYS A 189 17.87 -25.21 29.47
C LYS A 189 18.07 -24.62 30.87
N ILE A 190 17.48 -23.46 31.12
CA ILE A 190 17.38 -22.86 32.45
C ILE A 190 15.92 -22.57 32.78
N GLU A 191 15.55 -22.74 34.04
CA GLU A 191 14.25 -22.37 34.58
C GLU A 191 14.40 -21.20 35.54
N LEU A 192 13.66 -20.12 35.30
CA LEU A 192 13.59 -18.93 36.12
C LEU A 192 12.29 -18.96 36.91
N THR A 193 12.32 -18.68 38.22
CA THR A 193 11.13 -18.57 39.06
C THR A 193 10.26 -17.36 38.68
N ASN A 194 10.90 -16.31 38.13
CA ASN A 194 10.28 -15.05 37.72
C ASN A 194 9.43 -14.41 38.85
N ASP A 195 10.00 -14.41 40.06
CA ASP A 195 9.40 -13.79 41.23
C ASP A 195 9.13 -12.28 40.97
N ASP A 196 8.02 -11.78 41.50
CA ASP A 196 7.51 -10.42 41.23
C ASP A 196 7.38 -10.04 39.74
N ASN A 197 7.34 -11.04 38.85
CA ASN A 197 7.33 -10.87 37.41
C ASN A 197 8.52 -10.04 36.89
N TRP A 198 9.69 -10.11 37.54
CA TRP A 198 10.85 -9.27 37.19
C TRP A 198 11.23 -9.36 35.70
N PHE A 199 11.12 -10.55 35.10
CA PHE A 199 11.47 -10.75 33.69
C PHE A 199 10.47 -10.05 32.77
N LEU A 200 9.17 -10.17 33.04
CA LEU A 200 8.12 -9.48 32.29
C LEU A 200 8.28 -7.96 32.43
N ASN A 201 8.51 -7.48 33.65
CA ASN A 201 8.73 -6.05 33.92
C ASN A 201 9.95 -5.49 33.17
N MET A 202 10.96 -6.32 32.90
CA MET A 202 12.15 -5.94 32.13
C MET A 202 11.92 -5.97 30.62
N ILE A 203 11.26 -7.01 30.10
CA ILE A 203 11.11 -7.23 28.66
C ILE A 203 9.93 -6.47 28.05
N THR A 204 8.84 -6.22 28.80
CA THR A 204 7.66 -5.52 28.27
C THR A 204 7.99 -4.09 27.82
N PRO A 205 8.68 -3.24 28.62
CA PRO A 205 9.07 -1.91 28.16
C PRO A 205 9.98 -1.95 26.93
N TYR A 206 10.80 -3.00 26.79
CA TYR A 206 11.59 -3.22 25.57
C TYR A 206 10.66 -3.51 24.39
N LEU A 207 9.76 -4.49 24.50
CA LEU A 207 8.84 -4.82 23.42
C LEU A 207 7.95 -3.63 23.03
N ASP A 208 7.36 -2.93 24.00
CA ASP A 208 6.56 -1.72 23.78
C ASP A 208 7.38 -0.66 23.03
N LYS A 209 8.60 -0.42 23.53
CA LYS A 209 9.52 0.54 22.94
C LYS A 209 9.84 0.15 21.51
N TYR A 210 10.21 -1.09 21.19
CA TYR A 210 10.75 -1.46 19.88
C TYR A 210 9.71 -1.90 18.84
N LEU A 211 8.55 -2.41 19.26
CA LEU A 211 7.48 -2.80 18.33
C LEU A 211 6.63 -1.60 17.89
N GLY A 212 6.46 -0.60 18.78
CA GLY A 212 5.60 0.56 18.50
C GLY A 212 4.12 0.21 18.40
N ILE A 213 3.69 -0.87 19.07
CA ILE A 213 2.33 -1.41 19.00
C ILE A 213 1.62 -1.13 20.34
N PRO A 214 0.42 -0.52 20.34
CA PRO A 214 -0.29 -0.12 21.54
C PRO A 214 -1.14 -1.25 22.15
N SER A 215 -1.36 -2.37 21.44
CA SER A 215 -2.24 -3.43 21.93
C SER A 215 -1.96 -4.83 21.37
N LEU A 216 -2.51 -5.84 22.06
CA LEU A 216 -2.49 -7.24 21.63
C LEU A 216 -3.16 -7.43 20.27
N GLU A 217 -4.31 -6.77 20.05
CA GLU A 217 -5.08 -6.87 18.81
C GLU A 217 -4.27 -6.40 17.60
N GLU A 218 -3.50 -5.31 17.75
CA GLU A 218 -2.62 -4.83 16.69
C GLU A 218 -1.45 -5.77 16.42
N ALA A 219 -0.83 -6.34 17.46
CA ALA A 219 0.24 -7.33 17.28
C ALA A 219 -0.28 -8.59 16.56
N GLU A 220 -1.49 -9.04 16.87
CA GLU A 220 -2.15 -10.15 16.18
C GLU A 220 -2.51 -9.81 14.73
N ALA A 221 -2.99 -8.60 14.48
CA ALA A 221 -3.29 -8.13 13.14
C ALA A 221 -2.03 -8.13 12.27
N GLU A 222 -0.92 -7.59 12.78
CA GLU A 222 0.36 -7.56 12.08
C GLU A 222 0.91 -8.98 11.83
N LEU A 223 0.93 -9.84 12.84
CA LEU A 223 1.34 -11.25 12.69
C LEU A 223 0.54 -11.98 11.61
N ASN A 224 -0.78 -11.78 11.57
CA ASN A 224 -1.63 -12.45 10.60
C ASN A 224 -1.47 -11.88 9.18
N LYS A 225 -1.30 -10.56 9.06
CA LYS A 225 -1.22 -9.85 7.78
C LYS A 225 0.16 -10.03 7.13
N ASP A 226 1.22 -9.76 7.89
CA ASP A 226 2.56 -9.56 7.37
C ASP A 226 3.47 -10.78 7.57
N TYR A 227 3.15 -11.64 8.55
CA TYR A 227 3.93 -12.84 8.90
C TYR A 227 3.07 -14.12 8.96
N PRO A 228 2.26 -14.44 7.93
CA PRO A 228 1.41 -15.61 7.97
C PRO A 228 2.25 -16.88 8.16
N THR A 229 1.98 -17.63 9.23
CA THR A 229 2.68 -18.87 9.55
C THR A 229 2.63 -19.84 8.36
N THR A 230 3.72 -20.56 8.13
CA THR A 230 3.92 -21.49 7.00
C THR A 230 2.82 -22.54 6.84
N GLY A 231 2.05 -22.86 7.90
CA GLY A 231 0.89 -23.75 7.84
C GLY A 231 -0.42 -23.12 7.33
N LYS A 232 -0.53 -21.79 7.29
CA LYS A 232 -1.62 -21.02 6.66
C LYS A 232 -1.25 -20.48 5.28
N ARG A 233 -0.05 -20.80 4.77
CA ARG A 233 0.23 -20.67 3.34
C ARG A 233 -0.59 -21.74 2.62
N GLY A 234 -1.84 -21.40 2.31
CA GLY A 234 -2.46 -21.93 1.10
C GLY A 234 -1.48 -21.81 -0.07
N ARG A 235 -1.67 -22.67 -1.07
CA ARG A 235 -0.91 -22.75 -2.34
C ARG A 235 -0.10 -21.49 -2.61
N LYS A 236 1.24 -21.58 -2.68
CA LYS A 236 2.15 -20.47 -3.07
C LYS A 236 1.39 -19.60 -4.07
N ARG A 237 1.02 -18.37 -3.68
CA ARG A 237 0.34 -17.46 -4.62
C ARG A 237 1.33 -17.22 -5.73
N GLU A 238 1.10 -17.85 -6.88
CA GLU A 238 2.07 -17.88 -7.98
C GLU A 238 2.39 -16.47 -8.50
N ASN A 239 1.50 -15.48 -8.26
CA ASN A 239 1.74 -14.10 -8.63
C ASN A 239 1.00 -13.09 -7.69
N ALA A 240 1.63 -12.71 -6.57
CA ALA A 240 1.03 -11.79 -5.58
C ALA A 240 0.75 -10.38 -6.13
N ILE A 241 1.54 -9.92 -7.12
CA ILE A 241 1.30 -8.62 -7.76
C ILE A 241 0.09 -8.67 -8.70
N LEU A 242 -0.13 -9.79 -9.41
CA LEU A 242 -1.36 -9.99 -10.19
C LEU A 242 -2.61 -9.90 -9.31
N ASP A 243 -2.60 -10.56 -8.15
CA ASP A 243 -3.73 -10.50 -7.20
C ASP A 243 -3.96 -9.06 -6.70
N THR A 244 -2.88 -8.34 -6.39
CA THR A 244 -2.91 -6.94 -5.92
C THR A 244 -3.51 -6.00 -6.96
N VAL A 245 -3.04 -6.07 -8.21
CA VAL A 245 -3.55 -5.25 -9.31
C VAL A 245 -5.01 -5.60 -9.60
N THR A 246 -5.33 -6.90 -9.69
CA THR A 246 -6.70 -7.39 -9.96
C THR A 246 -7.70 -6.89 -8.91
N LEU A 247 -7.37 -7.04 -7.63
CA LEU A 247 -8.23 -6.58 -6.54
C LEU A 247 -8.36 -5.06 -6.49
N SER A 248 -7.26 -4.33 -6.72
CA SER A 248 -7.27 -2.86 -6.72
C SER A 248 -8.23 -2.31 -7.77
N ILE A 249 -8.14 -2.82 -9.01
CA ILE A 249 -9.03 -2.43 -10.10
C ILE A 249 -10.46 -2.86 -9.79
N TYR A 250 -10.67 -4.12 -9.37
CA TYR A 250 -11.99 -4.62 -9.03
C TYR A 250 -12.68 -3.77 -7.97
N ASN A 251 -11.99 -3.46 -6.87
CA ASN A 251 -12.53 -2.69 -5.76
C ASN A 251 -12.91 -1.26 -6.18
N LEU A 252 -12.06 -0.59 -6.97
CA LEU A 252 -12.39 0.72 -7.54
C LEU A 252 -13.63 0.67 -8.43
N LEU A 253 -13.72 -0.34 -9.32
CA LEU A 253 -14.89 -0.52 -10.17
C LEU A 253 -16.18 -0.74 -9.38
N ARG A 254 -16.12 -1.27 -8.16
CA ARG A 254 -17.33 -1.44 -7.32
C ARG A 254 -17.98 -0.13 -6.90
N HIS A 255 -17.23 0.96 -6.97
CA HIS A 255 -17.75 2.30 -6.72
C HIS A 255 -18.29 2.97 -7.99
N SER A 256 -18.12 2.39 -9.17
CA SER A 256 -18.61 3.01 -10.41
C SER A 256 -20.13 3.03 -10.47
N SER A 257 -20.71 3.99 -11.19
CA SER A 257 -22.16 4.08 -11.43
C SER A 257 -22.68 2.84 -12.18
N PHE A 258 -21.83 2.23 -13.02
CA PHE A 258 -22.14 1.01 -13.78
C PHE A 258 -22.00 -0.28 -12.96
N ALA A 259 -21.48 -0.20 -11.73
CA ALA A 259 -21.32 -1.36 -10.88
C ALA A 259 -22.68 -1.97 -10.50
N ALA A 260 -22.83 -3.27 -10.75
CA ALA A 260 -24.04 -3.98 -10.33
C ALA A 260 -24.05 -4.16 -8.80
N LYS A 261 -24.58 -3.17 -8.06
CA LYS A 261 -24.62 -3.16 -6.58
C LYS A 261 -25.26 -4.44 -6.03
N GLY A 262 -24.60 -5.06 -5.05
CA GLY A 262 -25.04 -6.32 -4.43
C GLY A 262 -24.89 -7.58 -5.29
N LYS A 263 -24.33 -7.49 -6.51
CA LYS A 263 -24.01 -8.64 -7.38
C LYS A 263 -22.49 -8.80 -7.53
N GLY A 264 -22.08 -10.02 -7.85
CA GLY A 264 -20.69 -10.31 -8.24
C GLY A 264 -20.33 -9.67 -9.59
N LEU A 265 -19.05 -9.83 -9.97
CA LEU A 265 -18.46 -9.28 -11.19
C LEU A 265 -19.32 -9.55 -12.43
N THR A 266 -19.74 -8.50 -13.16
CA THR A 266 -20.44 -8.61 -14.44
C THR A 266 -19.51 -9.04 -15.56
N ASP A 267 -20.05 -9.46 -16.71
CA ASP A 267 -19.20 -9.82 -17.86
C ASP A 267 -18.44 -8.60 -18.41
N ASN A 268 -19.03 -7.40 -18.39
CA ASN A 268 -18.37 -6.18 -18.85
C ASN A 268 -17.25 -5.74 -17.90
N GLU A 269 -17.51 -5.72 -16.58
CA GLU A 269 -16.46 -5.47 -15.57
C GLU A 269 -15.31 -6.48 -15.72
N GLY A 270 -15.65 -7.77 -15.92
CA GLY A 270 -14.65 -8.81 -16.12
C GLY A 270 -13.83 -8.65 -17.39
N LYS A 271 -14.45 -8.30 -18.52
CA LYS A 271 -13.74 -8.05 -19.78
C LYS A 271 -12.79 -6.86 -19.68
N PHE A 272 -13.20 -5.77 -19.02
CA PHE A 272 -12.33 -4.63 -18.77
C PHE A 272 -11.11 -5.02 -17.96
N ILE A 273 -11.30 -5.68 -16.81
CA ILE A 273 -10.20 -6.13 -15.95
C ILE A 273 -9.26 -7.04 -16.74
N LEU A 274 -9.77 -8.06 -17.46
CA LEU A 274 -8.94 -8.97 -18.24
C LEU A 274 -8.13 -8.25 -19.32
N SER A 275 -8.78 -7.36 -20.08
CA SER A 275 -8.12 -6.59 -21.15
C SER A 275 -7.02 -5.69 -20.59
N LEU A 276 -7.26 -5.06 -19.45
CA LEU A 276 -6.25 -4.26 -18.77
C LEU A 276 -5.11 -5.12 -18.22
N LEU A 277 -5.40 -6.29 -17.62
CA LEU A 277 -4.36 -7.20 -17.12
C LEU A 277 -3.47 -7.76 -18.25
N VAL A 278 -4.05 -8.04 -19.41
CA VAL A 278 -3.30 -8.40 -20.63
C VAL A 278 -2.42 -7.23 -21.07
N TYR A 279 -2.98 -6.01 -21.14
CA TYR A 279 -2.25 -4.82 -21.54
C TYR A 279 -1.05 -4.53 -20.63
N LEU A 280 -1.24 -4.73 -19.31
CA LEU A 280 -0.19 -4.63 -18.28
C LEU A 280 0.81 -5.79 -18.28
N ARG A 281 0.64 -6.77 -19.20
CA ARG A 281 1.47 -7.98 -19.33
C ARG A 281 1.50 -8.82 -18.05
N LEU A 282 0.42 -8.78 -17.25
CA LEU A 282 0.26 -9.56 -16.03
C LEU A 282 -0.30 -10.97 -16.30
N ILE A 283 -1.00 -11.12 -17.43
CA ILE A 283 -1.47 -12.39 -17.99
C ILE A 283 -1.28 -12.39 -19.51
N ASP A 284 -1.08 -13.57 -20.10
CA ASP A 284 -1.01 -13.73 -21.55
C ASP A 284 -2.41 -13.83 -22.16
N GLU A 285 -2.58 -13.36 -23.41
CA GLU A 285 -3.86 -13.42 -24.15
C GLU A 285 -4.42 -14.84 -24.25
N ASP A 286 -3.56 -15.82 -24.55
CA ASP A 286 -3.95 -17.23 -24.70
C ASP A 286 -3.93 -18.01 -23.37
N SER A 287 -3.71 -17.33 -22.25
CA SER A 287 -3.65 -17.98 -20.94
C SER A 287 -5.02 -18.46 -20.49
N SER A 288 -5.09 -19.61 -19.80
CA SER A 288 -6.29 -20.02 -19.08
C SER A 288 -6.71 -19.05 -17.96
N LYS A 289 -5.83 -18.09 -17.60
CA LYS A 289 -6.14 -16.99 -16.68
C LYS A 289 -6.94 -15.87 -17.37
N ASN A 290 -6.87 -15.75 -18.70
CA ASN A 290 -7.66 -14.83 -19.49
C ASN A 290 -9.07 -15.39 -19.74
N ASP A 291 -9.77 -15.73 -18.67
CA ASP A 291 -11.12 -16.30 -18.68
C ASP A 291 -11.96 -15.69 -17.57
N ILE A 292 -13.20 -15.32 -17.90
CA ILE A 292 -14.10 -14.62 -16.97
C ILE A 292 -14.49 -15.51 -15.79
N LEU A 293 -14.68 -16.82 -16.00
CA LEU A 293 -15.02 -17.74 -14.92
C LEU A 293 -13.84 -17.91 -13.96
N ASN A 294 -12.62 -17.98 -14.50
CA ASN A 294 -11.39 -17.98 -13.71
C ASN A 294 -11.27 -16.69 -12.89
N LEU A 295 -11.40 -15.51 -13.50
CA LEU A 295 -11.33 -14.22 -12.81
C LEU A 295 -12.35 -14.14 -11.66
N ARG A 296 -13.60 -14.53 -11.89
CA ARG A 296 -14.65 -14.58 -10.87
C ARG A 296 -14.33 -15.55 -9.73
N ALA A 297 -13.71 -16.69 -10.04
CA ALA A 297 -13.29 -17.66 -9.02
C ALA A 297 -12.13 -17.11 -8.19
N THR A 298 -11.17 -16.45 -8.84
CA THR A 298 -10.02 -15.80 -8.20
C THR A 298 -10.46 -14.69 -7.25
N ILE A 299 -11.28 -13.74 -7.70
CA ILE A 299 -11.81 -12.65 -6.85
C ILE A 299 -12.58 -13.21 -5.64
N ARG A 300 -13.46 -14.20 -5.85
CA ARG A 300 -14.19 -14.84 -4.73
C ARG A 300 -13.27 -15.53 -3.74
N ASN A 301 -12.19 -16.16 -4.22
CA ASN A 301 -11.20 -16.80 -3.36
C ASN A 301 -10.47 -15.74 -2.51
N LEU A 302 -10.01 -14.67 -3.15
CA LEU A 302 -9.33 -13.56 -2.49
C LEU A 302 -10.23 -12.89 -1.43
N GLN A 303 -11.50 -12.65 -1.75
CA GLN A 303 -12.49 -12.13 -0.79
C GLN A 303 -12.74 -13.09 0.38
N LYS A 304 -12.87 -14.40 0.11
CA LYS A 304 -13.10 -15.42 1.15
C LYS A 304 -11.96 -15.46 2.18
N TYR A 305 -10.73 -15.19 1.75
CA TYR A 305 -9.55 -15.14 2.62
C TYR A 305 -9.19 -13.73 3.07
N GLU A 306 -10.10 -12.76 2.89
CA GLU A 306 -9.93 -11.36 3.31
C GLU A 306 -8.61 -10.76 2.84
N VAL A 307 -8.21 -11.13 1.62
CA VAL A 307 -6.97 -10.65 1.02
C VAL A 307 -7.12 -9.17 0.71
N ARG A 308 -6.16 -8.38 1.18
CA ARG A 308 -6.01 -6.98 0.81
C ARG A 308 -4.88 -6.82 -0.21
N PRO A 309 -5.01 -5.90 -1.19
CA PRO A 309 -3.90 -5.52 -2.05
C PRO A 309 -2.69 -5.08 -1.22
N ASN A 310 -1.50 -5.55 -1.60
CA ASN A 310 -0.25 -5.12 -0.99
C ASN A 310 0.81 -4.96 -2.07
N TRP A 311 1.20 -3.71 -2.32
CA TRP A 311 2.19 -3.33 -3.31
C TRP A 311 3.63 -3.47 -2.81
N TRP A 312 3.85 -3.40 -1.50
CA TRP A 312 5.20 -3.40 -0.95
C TRP A 312 5.79 -4.80 -0.97
N ARG A 313 7.03 -4.92 -1.47
CA ARG A 313 7.75 -6.20 -1.46
C ARG A 313 8.12 -6.66 -0.05
N ILE A 314 8.22 -5.72 0.89
CA ILE A 314 8.54 -5.98 2.28
C ILE A 314 7.40 -5.52 3.21
N PRO A 315 7.19 -6.21 4.34
CA PRO A 315 6.22 -5.77 5.36
C PRO A 315 6.43 -4.34 5.83
N MET A 316 5.36 -3.56 5.76
CA MET A 316 5.29 -2.19 6.25
C MET A 316 5.08 -2.19 7.76
N CYS A 317 6.19 -2.39 8.49
CA CYS A 317 6.19 -2.53 9.93
C CYS A 317 6.05 -1.16 10.62
N LYS A 318 5.26 -1.07 11.71
CA LYS A 318 5.35 0.11 12.59
C LYS A 318 6.78 0.23 13.11
N THR A 319 7.40 1.38 12.89
CA THR A 319 8.75 1.65 13.37
C THR A 319 8.69 2.35 14.72
N SER A 320 9.55 1.91 15.62
CA SER A 320 9.84 2.67 16.83
C SER A 320 10.92 3.70 16.55
N PRO A 321 10.84 4.92 17.13
CA PRO A 321 11.94 5.88 17.11
C PRO A 321 13.21 5.38 17.82
N ASN A 322 13.17 4.20 18.43
CA ASN A 322 14.30 3.56 19.07
C ASN A 322 14.69 2.21 18.44
N ASN A 323 14.16 1.85 17.28
CA ASN A 323 14.57 0.66 16.54
C ASN A 323 16.10 0.68 16.34
N PRO A 324 16.88 -0.41 16.61
CA PRO A 324 18.35 -0.39 16.48
C PRO A 324 18.83 -0.01 15.07
N VAL A 325 17.95 -0.06 14.08
CA VAL A 325 18.19 0.51 12.76
C VAL A 325 17.92 2.02 12.84
N GLU A 326 18.81 2.75 13.53
CA GLU A 326 18.77 4.21 13.80
C GLU A 326 18.69 5.08 12.53
N HIS A 327 18.87 4.48 11.35
CA HIS A 327 18.83 5.14 10.05
C HIS A 327 17.54 4.86 9.26
N LEU A 328 16.62 4.08 9.82
CA LEU A 328 15.23 4.12 9.37
C LEU A 328 14.63 5.43 9.84
N LYS A 329 14.85 6.50 9.08
CA LYS A 329 13.84 7.55 9.05
C LYS A 329 12.53 6.85 8.73
N SER A 330 11.50 7.05 9.55
CA SER A 330 10.18 6.71 9.09
C SER A 330 9.98 7.57 7.84
N TYR A 331 10.00 6.94 6.66
CA TYR A 331 9.52 7.60 5.45
C TYR A 331 7.97 7.60 5.41
N TRP A 332 7.41 7.59 6.61
CA TRP A 332 6.04 7.37 7.00
C TRP A 332 5.74 8.45 8.04
#